data_AF-A0A6B1EDK4-F1
#
_entry.id   AF-A0A6B1EDK4-F1
#
_cell.length_a   1.000
_cell.length_b   1.000
_cell.length_c   1.000
_cell.angle_alpha   90.00
_cell.angle_beta   90.00
_cell.angle_gamma   90.00
#
_symmetry.space_group_name_H-M   'P 1'
#
loop_
_entity.id
_entity.type
_entity.pdbx_description
1 polymer ?
#
loop_
_entity_poly.entity_id
_entity_poly.type
_entity_poly.pdbx_seq_one_letter_code
_entity_poly.pdbx_strand_id
1 'polypeptide(L)'
;MQPSVARIDEALCVGCARCLPVCPVDAIIGSRNFTHTIIHDECVGCGLCLPPCPVDCIAIEPRFPGSPADDENKEMRRGKLRRLGKTAQRRFRARKVRLAAMGDSAEARVSGAPPATAATPTDDEIEDLIRSLS
;
A
#
# COMPACT_ATOMS: atom_id res chain seq x y z
N MET A 1 -23.03 18.55 -4.55
CA MET A 1 -21.74 19.12 -4.10
C MET A 1 -20.67 18.48 -4.96
N GLN A 2 -20.07 19.22 -5.89
CA GLN A 2 -19.04 18.66 -6.78
C GLN A 2 -17.75 18.48 -5.98
N PRO A 3 -17.03 17.35 -6.10
CA PRO A 3 -15.73 17.21 -5.44
C PRO A 3 -14.76 18.20 -6.09
N SER A 4 -13.97 18.89 -5.27
CA SER A 4 -12.88 19.76 -5.73
C SER A 4 -11.55 19.16 -5.32
N VAL A 5 -10.50 19.45 -6.09
CA VAL A 5 -9.12 19.05 -5.78
C VAL A 5 -8.18 20.22 -5.91
N ALA A 6 -7.13 20.20 -5.10
CA ALA A 6 -6.03 21.13 -5.26
C ALA A 6 -5.12 20.69 -6.41
N ARG A 7 -4.58 21.66 -7.15
CA ARG A 7 -3.62 21.48 -8.23
C ARG A 7 -2.45 22.44 -8.03
N ILE A 8 -1.23 21.94 -8.20
CA ILE A 8 0.00 22.73 -8.10
C ILE A 8 0.47 23.06 -9.52
N ASP A 9 0.78 24.33 -9.77
CA ASP A 9 1.50 24.73 -10.98
C ASP A 9 2.99 24.40 -10.81
N GLU A 10 3.44 23.39 -11.54
CA GLU A 10 4.81 22.88 -11.51
C GLU A 10 5.83 23.91 -12.03
N ALA A 11 5.42 24.84 -12.90
CA ALA A 11 6.31 25.87 -13.42
C ALA A 11 6.61 26.97 -12.38
N LEU A 12 5.69 27.19 -11.43
CA LEU A 12 5.81 28.20 -10.38
C LEU A 12 6.28 27.61 -9.04
N CYS A 13 6.17 26.30 -8.86
CA CYS A 13 6.54 25.64 -7.62
C CYS A 13 8.05 25.67 -7.38
N VAL A 14 8.50 26.46 -6.41
CA VAL A 14 9.92 26.56 -6.01
C VAL A 14 10.41 25.43 -5.08
N GLY A 15 9.55 24.47 -4.76
CA GLY A 15 9.95 23.36 -3.90
C GLY A 15 10.15 23.71 -2.42
N CYS A 16 9.40 24.68 -1.87
CA CYS A 16 9.55 25.11 -0.47
C CYS A 16 9.08 24.10 0.60
N ALA A 17 8.32 23.08 0.21
CA ALA A 17 7.77 22.01 1.05
C ALA A 17 6.88 22.45 2.23
N ARG A 18 6.36 23.70 2.23
CA ARG A 18 5.46 24.20 3.28
C ARG A 18 4.03 23.65 3.18
N CYS A 19 3.63 23.18 2.01
CA CYS A 19 2.31 22.60 1.77
C CYS A 19 2.17 21.16 2.29
N LEU A 20 3.27 20.44 2.50
CA LEU A 20 3.27 19.05 2.99
C LEU A 20 2.65 18.91 4.39
N PRO A 21 3.15 19.58 5.44
CA PRO A 21 2.71 19.34 6.81
C PRO A 21 1.27 19.79 7.10
N VAL A 22 0.67 20.62 6.23
CA VAL A 22 -0.71 21.09 6.39
C VAL A 22 -1.74 20.18 5.71
N CYS A 23 -1.30 19.20 4.92
CA CYS A 23 -2.20 18.29 4.24
C CYS A 23 -2.70 17.23 5.24
N PRO A 24 -4.01 17.19 5.57
CA PRO A 24 -4.51 16.26 6.59
C PRO A 24 -4.57 14.80 6.12
N VAL A 25 -4.42 14.58 4.81
CA VAL A 25 -4.53 13.27 4.14
C VAL A 25 -3.24 12.91 3.41
N ASP A 26 -2.18 13.70 3.58
CA ASP A 26 -0.87 13.50 2.94
C ASP A 26 -0.89 13.35 1.40
N ALA A 27 -1.87 13.97 0.73
CA ALA A 27 -2.05 13.87 -0.73
C ALA A 27 -1.00 14.63 -1.57
N ILE A 28 -0.03 15.33 -0.96
CA ILE A 28 1.01 16.10 -1.66
C ILE A 28 2.32 15.31 -1.65
N ILE A 29 2.85 15.00 -2.83
CA ILE A 29 4.15 14.36 -3.00
C ILE A 29 5.18 15.41 -3.42
N GLY A 30 6.37 15.35 -2.83
CA GLY A 30 7.55 16.07 -3.27
C GLY A 30 8.61 16.12 -2.18
N SER A 31 9.62 16.95 -2.38
CA SER A 31 10.70 17.16 -1.41
C SER A 31 11.18 18.60 -1.49
N ARG A 32 11.98 19.01 -0.50
CA ARG A 32 12.62 20.33 -0.52
C ARG A 32 13.47 20.47 -1.78
N ASN A 33 13.33 21.62 -2.44
CA ASN A 33 13.99 21.96 -3.71
C ASN A 33 13.53 21.11 -4.91
N PHE A 34 12.42 20.38 -4.79
CA PHE A 34 11.77 19.68 -5.90
C PHE A 34 10.33 20.17 -6.07
N THR A 35 9.83 20.13 -7.31
CA THR A 35 8.43 20.46 -7.60
C THR A 35 7.50 19.48 -6.88
N HIS A 36 6.42 20.01 -6.31
CA HIS A 36 5.42 19.22 -5.61
C HIS A 36 4.26 18.92 -6.54
N THR A 37 3.64 17.75 -6.39
CA THR A 37 2.48 17.31 -7.16
C THR A 37 1.42 16.74 -6.22
N ILE A 38 0.14 16.88 -6.58
CA ILE A 38 -0.98 16.39 -5.77
C ILE A 38 -1.52 15.09 -6.35
N ILE A 39 -1.70 14.09 -5.50
CA ILE A 39 -2.46 12.88 -5.83
C ILE A 39 -3.95 13.24 -5.80
N HIS A 40 -4.55 13.47 -6.96
CA HIS A 40 -5.96 13.87 -7.05
C HIS A 40 -6.93 12.86 -6.41
N ASP A 41 -6.56 11.58 -6.38
CA ASP A 41 -7.34 10.49 -5.76
C ASP A 41 -7.44 10.61 -4.23
N GLU A 42 -6.43 11.16 -3.59
CA GLU A 42 -6.36 11.29 -2.12
C GLU A 42 -6.72 12.70 -1.65
N CYS A 43 -6.65 13.69 -2.55
CA CYS A 43 -7.00 15.06 -2.23
C CYS A 43 -8.51 15.22 -1.97
N VAL A 44 -8.84 15.74 -0.78
CA VAL A 44 -10.22 16.04 -0.36
C VAL A 44 -10.66 17.49 -0.68
N GLY A 45 -9.77 18.30 -1.28
CA GLY A 45 -10.09 19.67 -1.66
C GLY A 45 -10.24 20.66 -0.50
N CYS A 46 -9.64 20.40 0.67
CA CYS A 46 -9.81 21.22 1.87
C CYS A 46 -9.22 22.65 1.80
N GLY A 47 -8.32 22.91 0.86
CA GLY A 47 -7.71 24.24 0.66
C GLY A 47 -6.66 24.67 1.68
N LEU A 48 -6.33 23.84 2.67
CA LEU A 48 -5.35 24.18 3.73
C LEU A 48 -3.92 24.40 3.20
N CYS A 49 -3.61 23.89 2.01
CA CYS A 49 -2.31 24.06 1.37
C CYS A 49 -2.11 25.42 0.68
N LEU A 50 -3.17 26.22 0.50
CA LEU A 50 -3.08 27.54 -0.15
C LEU A 50 -2.30 28.55 0.73
N PRO A 51 -2.70 28.84 1.99
CA PRO A 51 -2.04 29.88 2.80
C PRO A 51 -0.53 29.72 3.04
N PRO A 52 0.03 28.50 3.23
CA PRO A 52 1.47 28.36 3.48
C PRO A 52 2.33 28.45 2.22
N CYS A 53 1.75 28.49 1.01
CA CYS A 53 2.50 28.58 -0.24
C CYS A 53 3.04 30.00 -0.45
N PRO A 54 4.37 30.24 -0.46
CA PRO A 54 4.93 31.60 -0.55
C PRO A 54 4.85 32.20 -1.96
N VAL A 55 4.51 31.39 -2.98
CA VAL A 55 4.44 31.79 -4.39
C VAL A 55 3.04 31.63 -4.96
N ASP A 56 2.06 31.30 -4.12
CA ASP A 56 0.66 31.11 -4.47
C ASP A 56 0.42 30.20 -5.70
N CYS A 57 1.27 29.18 -5.89
CA CYS A 57 1.21 28.29 -7.05
C CYS A 57 0.13 27.18 -6.97
N ILE A 58 -0.81 27.26 -6.02
CA ILE A 58 -1.81 26.21 -5.77
C ILE A 58 -3.22 26.74 -6.02
N ALA A 59 -3.99 26.04 -6.87
CA ALA A 59 -5.38 26.37 -7.18
C ALA A 59 -6.32 25.23 -6.77
N ILE A 60 -7.57 25.55 -6.45
CA ILE A 60 -8.64 24.55 -6.26
C ILE A 60 -9.46 24.48 -7.54
N GLU A 61 -9.49 23.31 -8.16
CA GLU A 61 -10.23 23.04 -9.38
C GLU A 61 -11.35 22.02 -9.12
N PRO A 62 -12.48 22.10 -9.82
CA PRO A 62 -13.52 21.07 -9.75
C PRO A 62 -12.96 19.75 -10.30
N ARG A 63 -13.13 18.67 -9.54
CA ARG A 63 -12.85 17.32 -9.99
C ARG A 63 -14.09 16.75 -10.64
N PHE A 64 -13.98 16.37 -11.90
CA PHE A 64 -15.00 15.58 -12.57
C PHE A 64 -14.67 14.10 -12.33
N PRO A 65 -15.40 13.38 -11.46
CA PRO A 65 -15.20 11.94 -11.33
C PRO A 65 -15.58 11.25 -12.65
N GLY A 66 -14.75 10.32 -13.12
CA GLY A 66 -14.99 9.56 -14.35
C GLY A 66 -14.31 10.11 -15.58
N SER A 67 -13.05 10.59 -15.46
CA SER A 67 -12.27 10.83 -16.66
C SER A 67 -12.02 9.50 -17.39
N PRO A 68 -11.93 9.49 -18.73
CA PRO A 68 -11.66 8.25 -19.48
C PRO A 68 -10.39 7.51 -19.00
N ALA A 69 -9.37 8.25 -18.55
CA ALA A 69 -8.14 7.70 -18.00
C ALA A 69 -8.36 6.98 -16.66
N ASP A 70 -9.22 7.50 -15.79
CA ASP A 70 -9.55 6.88 -14.49
C ASP A 70 -10.27 5.53 -14.71
N ASP A 71 -11.18 5.49 -15.68
CA ASP A 71 -11.97 4.30 -15.98
C ASP A 71 -11.12 3.23 -16.68
N GLU A 72 -10.24 3.63 -17.61
CA GLU A 72 -9.29 2.71 -18.24
C GLU A 72 -8.34 2.08 -17.22
N ASN A 73 -7.77 2.88 -16.32
CA ASN A 73 -6.86 2.39 -15.27
C ASN A 73 -7.57 1.39 -14.33
N LYS A 74 -8.84 1.64 -13.97
CA LYS A 74 -9.65 0.71 -13.17
C LYS A 74 -9.90 -0.61 -13.91
N GLU A 75 -10.28 -0.56 -15.19
CA GLU A 75 -10.50 -1.77 -15.98
C GLU A 75 -9.20 -2.56 -16.14
N MET A 76 -8.09 -1.89 -16.41
CA MET A 76 -6.79 -2.53 -16.56
C MET A 76 -6.36 -3.25 -15.27
N ARG A 77 -6.54 -2.61 -14.10
CA ARG A 77 -6.27 -3.23 -12.79
C ARG A 77 -7.17 -4.46 -12.56
N ARG A 78 -8.46 -4.36 -12.86
CA ARG A 78 -9.44 -5.48 -12.77
C ARG A 78 -9.06 -6.64 -13.70
N GLY A 79 -8.66 -6.33 -14.93
CA GLY A 79 -8.18 -7.29 -15.92
C GLY A 79 -6.89 -7.98 -15.50
N LYS A 80 -5.92 -7.21 -14.98
CA LYS A 80 -4.64 -7.73 -14.48
C LYS A 80 -4.85 -8.66 -13.29
N LEU A 81 -5.65 -8.28 -12.30
CA LEU A 81 -5.95 -9.11 -11.14
C LEU A 81 -6.60 -10.44 -11.54
N ARG A 82 -7.56 -10.41 -12.47
CA ARG A 82 -8.20 -11.62 -13.02
C ARG A 82 -7.19 -12.55 -13.71
N ARG A 83 -6.24 -12.00 -14.48
CA ARG A 83 -5.20 -12.78 -15.17
C ARG A 83 -4.21 -13.41 -14.19
N LEU A 84 -3.74 -12.62 -13.20
CA LEU A 84 -2.85 -13.09 -12.15
C LEU A 84 -3.50 -14.22 -11.34
N GLY A 85 -4.78 -14.06 -10.95
CA GLY A 85 -5.56 -15.09 -10.26
C GLY A 85 -5.64 -16.40 -11.05
N LYS A 86 -5.96 -16.34 -12.35
CA LYS A 86 -5.99 -17.55 -13.21
C LYS A 86 -4.63 -18.24 -13.31
N THR A 87 -3.55 -17.47 -13.39
CA THR A 87 -2.18 -18.00 -13.46
C THR A 87 -1.77 -18.67 -12.15
N ALA A 88 -2.08 -18.05 -11.01
CA ALA A 88 -1.87 -18.60 -9.69
C ALA A 88 -2.67 -19.90 -9.48
N GLN A 89 -3.95 -19.93 -9.87
CA GLN A 89 -4.80 -21.12 -9.79
C GLN A 89 -4.25 -22.28 -10.64
N ARG A 90 -3.80 -22.01 -11.87
CA ARG A 90 -3.17 -23.02 -12.74
C ARG A 90 -1.90 -23.60 -12.11
N ARG A 91 -1.05 -22.74 -11.54
CA ARG A 91 0.18 -23.17 -10.83
C ARG A 91 -0.14 -24.02 -9.61
N PHE A 92 -1.10 -23.59 -8.79
CA PHE A 92 -1.54 -24.32 -7.61
C PHE A 92 -2.11 -25.69 -7.98
N ARG A 93 -3.00 -25.74 -8.98
CA ARG A 93 -3.59 -27.00 -9.46
C ARG A 93 -2.53 -27.94 -10.04
N ALA A 94 -1.60 -27.44 -10.85
CA ALA A 94 -0.51 -28.25 -11.39
C ALA A 94 0.41 -28.79 -10.28
N ARG A 95 0.73 -27.97 -9.26
CA ARG A 95 1.47 -28.42 -8.07
C ARG A 95 0.72 -29.53 -7.34
N LYS A 96 -0.59 -29.36 -7.10
CA LYS A 96 -1.43 -30.35 -6.42
C LYS A 96 -1.46 -31.69 -7.19
N VAL A 97 -1.58 -31.65 -8.51
CA VAL A 97 -1.54 -32.86 -9.35
C VAL A 97 -0.18 -33.55 -9.29
N ARG A 98 0.93 -32.80 -9.35
CA ARG A 98 2.28 -33.38 -9.20
C ARG A 98 2.48 -34.02 -7.83
N LEU A 99 2.05 -33.36 -6.76
CA LEU A 99 2.11 -33.92 -5.40
C LEU A 99 1.28 -35.20 -5.28
N ALA A 100 0.06 -35.21 -5.82
CA ALA A 100 -0.79 -36.40 -5.82
C ALA A 100 -0.20 -37.56 -6.65
N ALA A 101 0.44 -37.25 -7.78
CA ALA A 101 1.15 -38.26 -8.59
C ALA A 101 2.45 -38.78 -7.94
N MET A 102 2.93 -38.13 -6.88
CA MET A 102 4.12 -38.51 -6.11
C MET A 102 3.80 -39.28 -4.81
N GLY A 103 2.52 -39.53 -4.48
CA GLY A 103 2.16 -40.50 -3.43
C GLY A 103 2.33 -41.91 -3.99
N ASP A 104 3.35 -42.67 -3.62
CA ASP A 104 3.61 -43.21 -2.28
C ASP A 104 5.02 -42.92 -1.66
N SER A 105 5.71 -41.80 -1.95
CA SER A 105 7.05 -41.58 -1.34
C SER A 105 7.41 -40.16 -0.90
N ALA A 106 6.49 -39.19 -1.01
CA ALA A 106 6.79 -37.77 -0.72
C ALA A 106 6.44 -37.28 0.70
N GLU A 107 5.67 -38.02 1.51
CA GLU A 107 5.46 -37.67 2.92
C GLU A 107 6.80 -37.72 3.71
N ALA A 108 7.77 -38.50 3.23
CA ALA A 108 9.06 -38.72 3.91
C ALA A 108 10.14 -37.65 3.63
N ARG A 109 9.95 -36.71 2.70
CA ARG A 109 10.99 -35.70 2.35
C ARG A 109 10.59 -34.23 2.58
N VAL A 110 9.31 -33.95 2.89
CA VAL A 110 8.86 -32.61 3.34
C VAL A 110 8.77 -32.55 4.88
N SER A 111 9.49 -33.41 5.61
CA SER A 111 9.89 -33.15 7.00
C SER A 111 11.23 -32.41 7.10
N GLY A 112 11.76 -31.91 5.98
CA GLY A 112 12.87 -30.95 5.93
C GLY A 112 12.49 -29.51 6.33
N ALA A 113 11.42 -29.32 7.09
CA ALA A 113 11.21 -28.16 7.94
C ALA A 113 10.89 -28.72 9.35
N PRO A 114 11.61 -28.32 10.41
CA PRO A 114 11.29 -28.79 11.75
C PRO A 114 9.85 -28.37 12.10
N PRO A 115 9.14 -29.15 12.95
CA PRO A 115 7.79 -28.82 13.39
C PRO A 115 7.81 -27.44 14.06
N ALA A 116 6.80 -26.63 13.76
CA ALA A 116 6.54 -25.40 14.49
C ALA A 116 6.14 -25.73 15.94
N THR A 117 7.11 -25.87 16.84
CA THR A 117 6.95 -25.80 18.30
C THR A 117 8.27 -25.36 18.93
N ALA A 118 8.59 -24.07 18.83
CA ALA A 118 9.42 -23.46 19.86
C ALA A 118 8.52 -23.36 21.10
N ALA A 119 8.86 -24.09 22.15
CA ALA A 119 8.21 -24.06 23.43
C ALA A 119 8.08 -22.61 23.92
N THR A 120 6.86 -22.11 24.03
CA THR A 120 6.56 -21.10 25.03
C THR A 120 6.61 -21.80 26.38
N PRO A 121 7.40 -21.32 27.36
CA PRO A 121 7.46 -21.95 28.67
C PRO A 121 6.05 -21.99 29.26
N THR A 122 5.67 -23.13 29.80
CA THR A 122 4.39 -23.26 30.53
C THR A 122 4.45 -22.42 31.81
N ASP A 123 3.30 -21.96 32.32
CA ASP A 123 3.24 -21.04 33.47
C ASP A 123 4.04 -21.54 34.70
N ASP A 124 4.15 -22.85 34.88
CA ASP A 124 4.97 -23.49 35.91
C ASP A 124 6.49 -23.25 35.76
N GLU A 125 7.01 -23.17 34.52
CA GLU A 125 8.44 -22.92 34.25
C GLU A 125 8.82 -21.44 34.45
N ILE A 126 7.84 -20.54 34.32
CA ILE A 126 8.01 -19.10 34.59
C ILE A 126 8.04 -18.86 36.10
N GLU A 127 7.21 -19.57 36.86
CA GLU A 127 7.12 -19.41 38.33
C GLU A 127 8.38 -19.91 39.05
N ASP A 128 9.00 -21.00 38.57
CA ASP A 128 10.26 -21.51 39.11
C ASP A 128 11.47 -20.61 38.76
N LEU A 129 11.47 -19.96 37.60
CA LEU A 129 12.54 -19.03 37.21
C LEU A 129 12.52 -17.76 38.07
N ILE A 130 11.32 -17.23 38.38
CA ILE A 130 11.13 -16.07 39.27
C ILE A 130 11.60 -16.39 40.69
N ARG A 131 11.35 -17.61 41.19
CA ARG A 131 11.78 -18.05 42.53
C ARG A 131 13.29 -18.21 42.67
N SER A 132 14.00 -18.50 41.57
CA SER A 132 15.46 -18.67 41.56
C SER A 132 16.26 -17.35 41.45
N LEU A 133 15.59 -16.22 41.21
CA LEU A 133 16.19 -14.89 41.05
C LEU A 133 15.97 -13.96 42.28
N SER A 134 15.49 -14.51 43.40
CA SER A 134 15.47 -13.88 44.74
C SER A 134 16.37 -14.65 45.70
#